data_AF-X1CM01-F1
#
_entry.id   AF-X1CM01-F1
#
_cell.length_a   1.000
_cell.length_b   1.000
_cell.length_c   1.000
_cell.angle_alpha   90.00
_cell.angle_beta   90.00
_cell.angle_gamma   90.00
#
_symmetry.space_group_name_H-M   'P 1'
#
loop_
_entity.id
_entity.type
_entity.pdbx_description
1 polymer ?
#
loop_
_entity_poly.entity_id
_entity_poly.type
_entity_poly.pdbx_seq_one_letter_code
_entity_poly.pdbx_strand_id
1 'polypeptide(L)'
;DKLIFDLAVKQQGLESVKARMFDPLKDLTFGGMLTGARMEFAGTSEGKYVLTNYKAWKLRSKKPATSHELKVFLHTAKAPSPKKWKKQLKELAAASRPTSAEAFQKNLAWWRQFWDRSHIFLNPDKPAENDTVWQIGRNYQLFRYMLGCNAYGEYPTKFNGGLFTYDPVLVVERRKHTPDWRAWGGGSFTAQNQRLVYWPMLKSGDFDMMPSQFDFYRRALPNATLRV
;
A
#
# COMPACT_ATOMS: atom_id res chain seq x y z
N ASP A 1 3.01 1.80 23.17
CA ASP A 1 1.79 2.26 22.47
C ASP A 1 0.64 1.33 22.71
N LYS A 2 -0.59 1.86 22.86
CA LYS A 2 -1.81 1.04 22.88
C LYS A 2 -2.21 0.78 21.44
N LEU A 3 -2.15 -0.48 21.00
CA LEU A 3 -2.53 -0.85 19.65
C LEU A 3 -4.06 -0.91 19.55
N ILE A 4 -4.62 -0.68 18.36
CA ILE A 4 -6.06 -0.83 18.12
C ILE A 4 -6.55 -2.25 18.44
N PHE A 5 -5.66 -3.25 18.32
CA PHE A 5 -5.91 -4.62 18.75
C PHE A 5 -6.25 -4.71 20.25
N ASP A 6 -5.44 -4.08 21.12
CA ASP A 6 -5.67 -4.08 22.57
C ASP A 6 -7.00 -3.42 22.93
N LEU A 7 -7.33 -2.31 22.27
CA LEU A 7 -8.60 -1.60 22.45
C LEU A 7 -9.78 -2.49 22.06
N ALA A 8 -9.70 -3.16 20.90
CA ALA A 8 -10.76 -4.01 20.39
C ALA A 8 -10.99 -5.26 21.27
N VAL A 9 -9.91 -5.88 21.77
CA VAL A 9 -10.00 -7.01 22.72
C VAL A 9 -10.76 -6.60 23.97
N LYS A 10 -10.39 -5.47 24.57
CA LYS A 10 -11.06 -4.93 25.76
C LYS A 10 -12.53 -4.59 25.51
N GLN A 11 -12.81 -3.90 24.40
CA GLN A 11 -14.19 -3.50 24.07
C GLN A 11 -15.12 -4.71 23.85
N GLN A 12 -14.57 -5.85 23.42
CA GLN A 12 -15.34 -7.07 23.20
C GLN A 12 -15.35 -8.02 24.40
N GLY A 13 -14.71 -7.66 25.53
CA GLY A 13 -14.64 -8.51 26.72
C GLY A 13 -13.81 -9.78 26.52
N LEU A 14 -12.79 -9.74 25.66
CA LEU A 14 -11.99 -10.91 25.26
C LEU A 14 -10.63 -10.99 25.98
N GLU A 15 -10.44 -10.25 27.07
CA GLU A 15 -9.16 -10.18 27.77
C GLU A 15 -8.67 -11.55 28.26
N SER A 16 -9.59 -12.43 28.69
CA SER A 16 -9.28 -13.78 29.18
C SER A 16 -8.61 -14.67 28.13
N VAL A 17 -8.88 -14.43 26.84
CA VAL A 17 -8.34 -15.21 25.72
C VAL A 17 -7.27 -14.47 24.91
N LYS A 18 -6.97 -13.21 25.26
CA LYS A 18 -6.05 -12.33 24.51
C LYS A 18 -4.72 -12.97 24.14
N ALA A 19 -4.11 -13.73 25.05
CA ALA A 19 -2.80 -14.35 24.83
C ALA A 19 -2.79 -15.39 23.69
N ARG A 20 -3.96 -15.95 23.36
CA ARG A 20 -4.15 -16.94 22.28
C ARG A 20 -4.57 -16.30 20.95
N MET A 21 -4.91 -15.01 20.97
CA MET A 21 -5.39 -14.31 19.79
C MET A 21 -4.23 -13.92 18.86
N PHE A 22 -4.45 -14.07 17.56
CA PHE A 22 -3.62 -13.51 16.51
C PHE A 22 -3.68 -11.98 16.55
N ASP A 23 -2.52 -11.36 16.83
CA ASP A 23 -2.30 -9.92 16.74
C ASP A 23 -1.55 -9.59 15.44
N PRO A 24 -2.18 -8.93 14.45
CA PRO A 24 -1.53 -8.53 13.21
C PRO A 24 -0.51 -7.38 13.38
N LEU A 25 -0.62 -6.60 14.47
CA LEU A 25 0.16 -5.38 14.69
C LEU A 25 1.37 -5.59 15.61
N LYS A 26 1.36 -6.66 16.42
CA LYS A 26 2.51 -7.02 17.25
C LYS A 26 3.79 -7.13 16.41
N ASP A 27 4.81 -6.39 16.84
CA ASP A 27 6.13 -6.28 16.21
C ASP A 27 6.11 -5.81 14.74
N LEU A 28 4.98 -5.29 14.25
CA LEU A 28 4.87 -4.84 12.87
C LEU A 28 5.69 -3.57 12.66
N THR A 29 6.78 -3.69 11.90
CA THR A 29 7.66 -2.58 11.53
C THR A 29 7.63 -2.39 10.03
N PHE A 30 7.42 -1.16 9.58
CA PHE A 30 7.45 -0.77 8.17
C PHE A 30 8.34 0.45 7.94
N GLY A 31 8.78 0.64 6.71
CA GLY A 31 9.62 1.76 6.31
C GLY A 31 10.41 1.42 5.05
N GLY A 32 11.50 2.15 4.82
CA GLY A 32 12.32 1.89 3.64
C GLY A 32 13.70 2.54 3.66
N MET A 33 14.37 2.42 2.52
CA MET A 33 15.66 3.00 2.23
C MET A 33 15.65 3.58 0.82
N LEU A 34 16.19 4.79 0.68
CA LEU A 34 16.48 5.43 -0.60
C LEU A 34 17.98 5.35 -0.85
N THR A 35 18.38 4.91 -2.03
CA THR A 35 19.77 4.92 -2.49
C THR A 35 19.87 5.69 -3.80
N GLY A 36 21.05 6.27 -4.06
CA GLY A 36 21.33 7.00 -5.29
C GLY A 36 22.72 6.71 -5.81
N ALA A 37 22.84 6.32 -7.08
CA ALA A 37 24.14 6.07 -7.69
C ALA A 37 24.96 7.37 -7.76
N ARG A 38 26.21 7.33 -7.27
CA ARG A 38 27.10 8.51 -7.20
C ARG A 38 26.49 9.69 -6.43
N MET A 39 25.64 9.42 -5.46
CA MET A 39 25.12 10.42 -4.52
C MET A 39 25.78 10.27 -3.14
N GLU A 40 25.73 11.34 -2.37
CA GLU A 40 26.19 11.41 -0.99
C GLU A 40 25.14 12.07 -0.11
N PHE A 41 25.21 11.79 1.19
CA PHE A 41 24.39 12.45 2.18
C PHE A 41 24.76 13.93 2.27
N ALA A 42 23.77 14.80 2.15
CA ALA A 42 23.93 16.26 2.12
C ALA A 42 23.27 16.94 3.34
N GLY A 43 23.20 16.21 4.47
CA GLY A 43 22.62 16.71 5.71
C GLY A 43 21.12 16.39 5.85
N THR A 44 20.58 16.77 7.00
CA THR A 44 19.14 16.70 7.27
C THR A 44 18.49 18.08 7.16
N SER A 45 17.17 18.09 7.00
CA SER A 45 16.35 19.29 7.21
C SER A 45 15.07 18.91 7.92
N GLU A 46 14.39 19.88 8.50
CA GLU A 46 13.08 19.71 9.12
C GLU A 46 12.11 20.68 8.46
N GLY A 47 10.84 20.33 8.44
CA GLY A 47 9.82 21.13 7.78
C GLY A 47 8.43 20.63 8.10
N LYS A 48 7.45 21.22 7.42
CA LYS A 48 6.05 20.85 7.55
C LYS A 48 5.45 20.65 6.17
N TYR A 49 4.99 19.44 5.88
CA TYR A 49 4.24 19.10 4.68
C TYR A 49 2.75 19.13 5.03
N VAL A 50 2.02 20.11 4.50
CA VAL A 50 0.61 20.36 4.83
C VAL A 50 0.43 20.55 6.35
N LEU A 51 -0.02 19.51 7.07
CA LEU A 51 -0.16 19.52 8.53
C LEU A 51 0.88 18.67 9.25
N THR A 52 1.70 17.90 8.53
CA THR A 52 2.59 16.88 9.09
C THR A 52 4.02 17.40 9.17
N ASN A 53 4.55 17.53 10.38
CA ASN A 53 5.96 17.82 10.60
C ASN A 53 6.81 16.64 10.10
N TYR A 54 7.90 16.92 9.41
CA TYR A 54 8.81 15.90 8.90
C TYR A 54 10.27 16.24 9.16
N LYS A 55 11.08 15.20 9.20
CA LYS A 55 12.54 15.26 9.06
C LYS A 55 12.93 14.61 7.75
N ALA A 56 13.77 15.28 6.98
CA ALA A 56 14.24 14.83 5.69
C ALA A 56 15.75 14.54 5.73
N TRP A 57 16.16 13.57 4.93
CA TRP A 57 17.56 13.24 4.65
C TRP A 57 17.83 13.61 3.20
N LYS A 58 18.80 14.51 2.98
CA LYS A 58 19.12 15.02 1.64
C LYS A 58 20.17 14.12 0.98
N LEU A 59 19.95 13.80 -0.28
CA LEU A 59 20.95 13.23 -1.16
C LEU A 59 21.36 14.26 -2.20
N ARG A 60 22.67 14.37 -2.46
CA ARG A 60 23.23 15.23 -3.50
C ARG A 60 24.16 14.41 -4.39
N SER A 61 24.18 14.70 -5.69
CA SER A 61 25.16 14.13 -6.61
C SER A 61 26.57 14.58 -6.25
N LYS A 62 27.53 13.64 -6.25
CA LYS A 62 28.94 13.95 -5.97
C LYS A 62 29.60 14.86 -7.02
N LYS A 63 29.11 14.80 -8.25
CA LYS A 63 29.54 15.63 -9.40
C LYS A 63 28.31 15.99 -10.24
N PRO A 64 28.36 17.08 -11.03
CA PRO A 64 27.33 17.37 -12.03
C PRO A 64 27.14 16.16 -12.96
N ALA A 65 25.88 15.82 -13.24
CA ALA A 65 25.52 14.76 -14.18
C ALA A 65 24.18 15.09 -14.84
N THR A 66 23.98 14.60 -16.06
CA THR A 66 22.72 14.73 -16.82
C THR A 66 21.73 13.60 -16.53
N SER A 67 22.13 12.59 -15.74
CA SER A 67 21.29 11.45 -15.37
C SER A 67 21.63 10.95 -13.97
N HIS A 68 20.57 10.63 -13.22
CA HIS A 68 20.63 10.10 -11.86
C HIS A 68 19.72 8.87 -11.74
N GLU A 69 20.22 7.82 -11.09
CA GLU A 69 19.43 6.65 -10.74
C GLU A 69 19.22 6.63 -9.23
N LEU A 70 17.94 6.60 -8.82
CA LEU A 70 17.50 6.43 -7.45
C LEU A 70 16.77 5.10 -7.29
N LYS A 71 17.00 4.40 -6.18
CA LYS A 71 16.27 3.17 -5.83
C LYS A 71 15.62 3.32 -4.48
N VAL A 72 14.33 3.02 -4.42
CA VAL A 72 13.54 2.98 -3.19
C VAL A 72 13.25 1.54 -2.85
N PHE A 73 13.62 1.13 -1.64
CA PHE A 73 13.34 -0.19 -1.09
C PHE A 73 12.38 -0.01 0.07
N LEU A 74 11.21 -0.63 0.00
CA LEU A 74 10.21 -0.60 1.08
C LEU A 74 10.14 -1.99 1.70
N HIS A 75 10.04 -2.05 3.03
CA HIS A 75 9.99 -3.32 3.76
C HIS A 75 9.02 -3.21 4.93
N THR A 76 8.09 -4.17 4.99
CA THR A 76 7.18 -4.37 6.12
C THR A 76 7.39 -5.77 6.65
N ALA A 77 7.62 -5.91 7.96
CA ALA A 77 7.78 -7.21 8.59
C ALA A 77 7.43 -7.18 10.07
N LYS A 78 7.02 -8.33 10.61
CA LYS A 78 7.00 -8.55 12.06
C LYS A 78 8.42 -8.76 12.56
N ALA A 79 9.03 -7.69 13.06
CA ALA A 79 10.41 -7.66 13.51
C ALA A 79 10.48 -7.17 14.97
N PRO A 80 10.91 -8.02 15.92
CA PRO A 80 10.96 -7.66 17.35
C PRO A 80 11.99 -6.57 17.69
N SER A 81 12.77 -6.10 16.72
CA SER A 81 13.67 -4.95 16.93
C SER A 81 13.97 -4.20 15.62
N PRO A 82 14.26 -2.89 15.70
CA PRO A 82 14.74 -2.12 14.55
C PRO A 82 16.02 -2.68 13.92
N LYS A 83 16.91 -3.30 14.71
CA LYS A 83 18.15 -3.92 14.20
C LYS A 83 17.84 -5.10 13.26
N LYS A 84 16.90 -5.98 13.65
CA LYS A 84 16.47 -7.11 12.83
C LYS A 84 15.76 -6.63 11.56
N TRP A 85 14.86 -5.66 11.67
CA TRP A 85 14.17 -5.06 10.52
C TRP A 85 15.17 -4.43 9.53
N LYS A 86 16.15 -3.64 10.02
CA LYS A 86 17.19 -3.03 9.17
C LYS A 86 18.06 -4.08 8.47
N LYS A 87 18.36 -5.21 9.12
CA LYS A 87 19.08 -6.33 8.49
C LYS A 87 18.27 -6.90 7.32
N GLN A 88 16.99 -7.18 7.53
CA GLN A 88 16.09 -7.68 6.48
C GLN A 88 15.94 -6.70 5.31
N LEU A 89 15.83 -5.40 5.59
CA LEU A 89 15.77 -4.38 4.53
C LEU A 89 17.05 -4.34 3.69
N LYS A 90 18.23 -4.51 4.32
CA LYS A 90 19.51 -4.60 3.58
C LYS A 90 19.59 -5.87 2.75
N GLU A 91 19.12 -7.01 3.28
CA GLU A 91 19.04 -8.27 2.55
C GLU A 91 18.10 -8.15 1.34
N LEU A 92 16.92 -7.53 1.51
CA LEU A 92 16.00 -7.21 0.42
C LEU A 92 16.69 -6.37 -0.67
N ALA A 93 17.40 -5.30 -0.26
CA ALA A 93 18.11 -4.43 -1.20
C ALA A 93 19.25 -5.16 -1.94
N ALA A 94 19.99 -6.02 -1.24
CA ALA A 94 21.08 -6.82 -1.81
C ALA A 94 20.58 -7.96 -2.71
N ALA A 95 19.38 -8.49 -2.45
CA ALA A 95 18.74 -9.52 -3.25
C ALA A 95 18.07 -8.98 -4.52
N SER A 96 18.08 -7.66 -4.75
CA SER A 96 17.58 -7.05 -5.97
C SER A 96 18.46 -7.43 -7.16
N ARG A 97 18.06 -8.50 -7.86
CA ARG A 97 18.84 -9.18 -8.90
C ARG A 97 18.63 -8.70 -10.35
N PRO A 98 17.49 -8.12 -10.78
CA PRO A 98 17.45 -7.59 -12.13
C PRO A 98 18.17 -6.25 -12.21
N THR A 99 18.90 -6.04 -13.30
CA THR A 99 19.27 -4.68 -13.75
C THR A 99 18.02 -3.83 -13.93
N SER A 100 18.15 -2.50 -13.89
CA SER A 100 17.02 -1.58 -14.08
C SER A 100 16.29 -1.85 -15.41
N ALA A 101 17.01 -2.28 -16.46
CA ALA A 101 16.42 -2.66 -17.74
C ALA A 101 15.59 -3.95 -17.66
N GLU A 102 16.13 -5.01 -17.05
CA GLU A 102 15.38 -6.27 -16.88
C GLU A 102 14.16 -6.10 -15.98
N ALA A 103 14.28 -5.30 -14.91
CA ALA A 103 13.17 -4.98 -14.02
C ALA A 103 12.06 -4.25 -14.78
N PHE A 104 12.44 -3.30 -15.65
CA PHE A 104 11.50 -2.57 -16.49
C PHE A 104 10.78 -3.49 -17.49
N GLN A 105 11.50 -4.40 -18.15
CA GLN A 105 10.88 -5.36 -19.08
C GLN A 105 9.91 -6.31 -18.37
N LYS A 106 10.27 -6.80 -17.18
CA LYS A 106 9.35 -7.62 -16.35
C LYS A 106 8.11 -6.83 -15.95
N ASN A 107 8.27 -5.57 -15.56
CA ASN A 107 7.15 -4.69 -15.24
C ASN A 107 6.23 -4.47 -16.45
N LEU A 108 6.79 -4.20 -17.64
CA LEU A 108 6.01 -4.06 -18.87
C LEU A 108 5.25 -5.35 -19.21
N ALA A 109 5.91 -6.51 -19.10
CA ALA A 109 5.27 -7.80 -19.36
C ALA A 109 4.10 -8.06 -18.40
N TRP A 110 4.28 -7.77 -17.10
CA TRP A 110 3.21 -7.92 -16.11
C TRP A 110 2.03 -6.99 -16.41
N TRP A 111 2.29 -5.71 -16.70
CA TRP A 111 1.23 -4.77 -17.04
C TRP A 111 0.49 -5.15 -18.32
N ARG A 112 1.19 -5.62 -19.36
CA ARG A 112 0.55 -6.14 -20.57
C ARG A 112 -0.41 -7.29 -20.24
N GLN A 113 0.07 -8.30 -19.51
CA GLN A 113 -0.75 -9.42 -19.07
C GLN A 113 -1.96 -8.96 -18.24
N PHE A 114 -1.80 -8.00 -17.34
CA PHE A 114 -2.88 -7.46 -16.52
C PHE A 114 -3.99 -6.79 -17.36
N TRP A 115 -3.60 -6.01 -18.38
CA TRP A 115 -4.54 -5.34 -19.31
C TRP A 115 -5.13 -6.29 -20.35
N ASP A 116 -4.41 -7.34 -20.73
CA ASP A 116 -4.89 -8.38 -21.65
C ASP A 116 -6.02 -9.21 -21.03
N ARG A 117 -6.04 -9.38 -19.70
CA ARG A 117 -7.12 -10.09 -18.99
C ARG A 117 -8.48 -9.41 -19.11
N SER A 118 -8.51 -8.08 -19.02
CA SER A 118 -9.74 -7.29 -19.11
C SER A 118 -9.43 -5.82 -19.31
N HIS A 119 -10.20 -5.15 -20.17
CA HIS A 119 -10.11 -3.72 -20.42
C HIS A 119 -11.43 -3.19 -20.98
N ILE A 120 -11.72 -1.91 -20.72
CA ILE A 120 -12.84 -1.19 -21.32
C ILE A 120 -12.34 0.18 -21.76
N PHE A 121 -12.28 0.41 -23.07
CA PHE A 121 -11.94 1.69 -23.66
C PHE A 121 -13.19 2.27 -24.32
N LEU A 122 -13.61 3.46 -23.88
CA LEU A 122 -14.73 4.19 -24.46
C LEU A 122 -14.21 5.55 -24.96
N ASN A 123 -14.37 5.82 -26.24
CA ASN A 123 -13.86 7.03 -26.91
C ASN A 123 -12.39 7.39 -26.56
N PRO A 124 -11.43 6.43 -26.56
CA PRO A 124 -10.08 6.68 -26.05
C PRO A 124 -9.34 7.81 -26.78
N ASP A 125 -9.65 8.03 -28.07
CA ASP A 125 -9.03 9.06 -28.90
C ASP A 125 -9.74 10.42 -28.84
N LYS A 126 -10.79 10.56 -28.02
CA LYS A 126 -11.58 11.79 -27.87
C LYS A 126 -11.69 12.18 -26.39
N PRO A 127 -10.59 12.58 -25.75
CA PRO A 127 -10.64 13.05 -24.36
C PRO A 127 -11.52 14.30 -24.25
N ALA A 128 -12.58 14.19 -23.45
CA ALA A 128 -13.53 15.27 -23.24
C ALA A 128 -14.04 15.23 -21.80
N GLU A 129 -13.64 16.22 -20.99
CA GLU A 129 -13.99 16.27 -19.56
C GLU A 129 -15.50 16.40 -19.30
N ASN A 130 -16.29 16.85 -20.27
CA ASN A 130 -17.74 16.97 -20.20
C ASN A 130 -18.50 15.80 -20.87
N ASP A 131 -17.80 14.83 -21.47
CA ASP A 131 -18.41 13.65 -22.10
C ASP A 131 -18.53 12.50 -21.09
N THR A 132 -19.76 12.13 -20.75
CA THR A 132 -20.04 11.06 -19.78
C THR A 132 -19.55 9.69 -20.26
N VAL A 133 -19.60 9.39 -21.55
CA VAL A 133 -19.15 8.10 -22.11
C VAL A 133 -17.64 7.98 -21.96
N TRP A 134 -16.90 9.04 -22.28
CA TRP A 134 -15.45 9.07 -22.07
C TRP A 134 -15.10 8.99 -20.59
N GLN A 135 -15.79 9.75 -19.72
CA GLN A 135 -15.57 9.72 -18.27
C GLN A 135 -15.76 8.30 -17.68
N ILE A 136 -16.80 7.57 -18.12
CA ILE A 136 -17.03 6.19 -17.67
C ILE A 136 -15.84 5.29 -18.05
N GLY A 137 -15.38 5.37 -19.31
CA GLY A 137 -14.21 4.63 -19.77
C GLY A 137 -12.97 4.97 -18.95
N ARG A 138 -12.66 6.27 -18.78
CA ARG A 138 -11.54 6.75 -17.97
C ARG A 138 -11.63 6.27 -16.52
N ASN A 139 -12.80 6.31 -15.90
CA ASN A 139 -12.99 5.90 -14.51
C ASN A 139 -12.77 4.40 -14.33
N TYR A 140 -13.24 3.58 -15.27
CA TYR A 140 -12.93 2.15 -15.30
C TYR A 140 -11.41 1.92 -15.37
N GLN A 141 -10.73 2.59 -16.30
CA GLN A 141 -9.28 2.41 -16.48
C GLN A 141 -8.48 2.89 -15.26
N LEU A 142 -8.87 4.03 -14.67
CA LEU A 142 -8.24 4.51 -13.44
C LEU A 142 -8.42 3.53 -12.28
N PHE A 143 -9.64 3.03 -12.06
CA PHE A 143 -9.89 2.07 -10.99
C PHE A 143 -9.13 0.76 -11.22
N ARG A 144 -9.11 0.25 -12.46
CA ARG A 144 -8.36 -0.95 -12.83
C ARG A 144 -6.85 -0.78 -12.62
N TYR A 145 -6.29 0.36 -13.03
CA TYR A 145 -4.89 0.71 -12.74
C TYR A 145 -4.63 0.72 -11.23
N MET A 146 -5.51 1.33 -10.44
CA MET A 146 -5.37 1.35 -8.98
C MET A 146 -5.37 -0.06 -8.39
N LEU A 147 -6.24 -0.97 -8.85
CA LEU A 147 -6.22 -2.38 -8.42
C LEU A 147 -4.89 -3.05 -8.76
N GLY A 148 -4.38 -2.85 -9.99
CA GLY A 148 -3.08 -3.36 -10.40
C GLY A 148 -1.94 -2.88 -9.48
N CYS A 149 -1.93 -1.60 -9.10
CA CYS A 149 -0.95 -1.09 -8.14
C CYS A 149 -1.04 -1.74 -6.75
N ASN A 150 -2.21 -2.25 -6.36
CA ASN A 150 -2.43 -2.95 -5.08
C ASN A 150 -2.26 -4.48 -5.20
N ALA A 151 -1.85 -4.99 -6.35
CA ALA A 151 -1.71 -6.43 -6.57
C ALA A 151 -0.75 -7.07 -5.56
N TYR A 152 -1.10 -8.28 -5.13
CA TYR A 152 -0.29 -9.15 -4.27
C TYR A 152 0.13 -8.56 -2.91
N GLY A 153 -0.64 -7.60 -2.39
CA GLY A 153 -0.46 -7.12 -1.02
C GLY A 153 -0.67 -8.23 0.01
N GLU A 154 0.07 -8.21 1.12
CA GLU A 154 -0.14 -9.18 2.22
C GLU A 154 -1.55 -9.06 2.82
N TYR A 155 -2.15 -7.88 2.77
CA TYR A 155 -3.51 -7.60 3.22
C TYR A 155 -4.39 -7.16 2.05
N PRO A 156 -5.74 -7.27 2.18
CA PRO A 156 -6.64 -6.94 1.09
C PRO A 156 -6.52 -5.47 0.68
N THR A 157 -6.80 -5.16 -0.59
CA THR A 157 -6.94 -3.78 -1.06
C THR A 157 -8.04 -3.09 -0.27
N LYS A 158 -7.72 -1.97 0.39
CA LYS A 158 -8.73 -1.20 1.10
C LYS A 158 -9.72 -0.55 0.13
N PHE A 159 -11.03 -0.69 0.40
CA PHE A 159 -12.09 -0.12 -0.44
C PHE A 159 -12.03 1.41 -0.58
N ASN A 160 -11.44 2.12 0.39
CA ASN A 160 -11.33 3.57 0.42
C ASN A 160 -10.00 4.06 -0.20
N GLY A 161 -9.69 3.58 -1.41
CA GLY A 161 -8.58 4.06 -2.23
C GLY A 161 -7.35 3.15 -2.32
N GLY A 162 -7.35 1.99 -1.66
CA GLY A 162 -6.17 1.10 -1.65
C GLY A 162 -4.92 1.82 -1.14
N LEU A 163 -3.78 1.62 -1.80
CA LEU A 163 -2.51 2.33 -1.57
C LEU A 163 -2.58 3.85 -1.75
N PHE A 164 -3.56 4.37 -2.50
CA PHE A 164 -3.62 5.80 -2.79
C PHE A 164 -4.35 6.53 -1.67
N THR A 165 -3.62 7.39 -0.97
CA THR A 165 -4.14 8.27 0.07
C THR A 165 -3.76 9.72 -0.18
N TYR A 166 -4.38 10.63 0.56
CA TYR A 166 -4.24 12.06 0.40
C TYR A 166 -4.44 12.76 1.74
N ASP A 167 -3.94 13.99 1.88
CA ASP A 167 -4.21 14.84 3.04
C ASP A 167 -5.70 15.23 3.08
N PRO A 168 -6.48 14.72 4.06
CA PRO A 168 -7.93 14.93 4.05
C PRO A 168 -8.33 16.40 4.29
N VAL A 169 -7.45 17.21 4.86
CA VAL A 169 -7.64 18.65 5.05
C VAL A 169 -7.77 19.41 3.73
N LEU A 170 -7.14 18.92 2.65
CA LEU A 170 -7.20 19.56 1.34
C LEU A 170 -8.57 19.41 0.65
N VAL A 171 -9.40 18.50 1.15
CA VAL A 171 -10.77 18.26 0.65
C VAL A 171 -11.82 18.73 1.64
N VAL A 172 -11.57 18.52 2.94
CA VAL A 172 -12.47 18.92 4.02
C VAL A 172 -11.63 19.52 5.14
N GLU A 173 -11.64 20.85 5.26
CA GLU A 173 -10.76 21.62 6.15
C GLU A 173 -10.78 21.14 7.62
N ARG A 174 -11.95 20.69 8.11
CA ARG A 174 -12.07 20.17 9.49
C ARG A 174 -11.38 18.82 9.72
N ARG A 175 -10.95 18.10 8.67
CA ARG A 175 -10.27 16.80 8.77
C ARG A 175 -8.76 16.99 8.85
N LYS A 176 -8.29 17.46 10.01
CA LYS A 176 -6.87 17.73 10.29
C LYS A 176 -6.12 16.44 10.67
N HIS A 177 -5.99 15.52 9.71
CA HIS A 177 -5.26 14.25 9.88
C HIS A 177 -4.11 14.13 8.88
N THR A 178 -3.21 13.18 9.10
CA THR A 178 -2.14 12.83 8.15
C THR A 178 -2.70 12.11 6.92
N PRO A 179 -1.92 11.97 5.83
CA PRO A 179 -2.31 11.17 4.67
C PRO A 179 -2.64 9.71 4.97
N ASP A 180 -2.20 9.15 6.10
CA ASP A 180 -2.52 7.76 6.47
C ASP A 180 -3.95 7.59 7.01
N TRP A 181 -4.61 8.70 7.34
CA TRP A 181 -5.97 8.65 7.86
C TRP A 181 -6.96 8.19 6.80
N ARG A 182 -7.94 7.40 7.24
CA ARG A 182 -9.02 6.91 6.39
C ARG A 182 -10.34 6.96 7.14
N ALA A 183 -11.37 7.46 6.46
CA ALA A 183 -12.75 7.33 6.92
C ALA A 183 -13.16 5.85 7.02
N TRP A 184 -14.16 5.58 7.87
CA TRP A 184 -14.72 4.23 8.06
C TRP A 184 -13.71 3.21 8.60
N GLY A 185 -12.84 3.67 9.50
CA GLY A 185 -11.92 2.83 10.26
C GLY A 185 -10.68 2.43 9.46
N GLY A 186 -9.63 3.27 9.50
CA GLY A 186 -8.34 2.96 8.88
C GLY A 186 -7.74 1.62 9.30
N GLY A 187 -7.96 1.20 10.55
CA GLY A 187 -7.50 -0.08 11.09
C GLY A 187 -8.44 -1.28 10.86
N SER A 188 -9.61 -1.11 10.23
CA SER A 188 -10.64 -2.16 10.13
C SER A 188 -11.00 -2.48 8.68
N PHE A 189 -11.32 -3.75 8.40
CA PHE A 189 -11.79 -4.21 7.08
C PHE A 189 -13.28 -4.59 7.19
N THR A 190 -14.16 -3.77 6.61
CA THR A 190 -15.60 -4.03 6.60
C THR A 190 -15.98 -4.94 5.44
N ALA A 191 -16.46 -6.15 5.72
CA ALA A 191 -16.77 -7.15 4.69
C ALA A 191 -17.74 -6.64 3.60
N GLN A 192 -18.72 -5.82 4.00
CA GLN A 192 -19.71 -5.21 3.11
C GLN A 192 -19.07 -4.33 2.03
N ASN A 193 -18.05 -3.54 2.37
CA ASN A 193 -17.35 -2.70 1.38
C ASN A 193 -16.28 -3.49 0.64
N GLN A 194 -15.59 -4.41 1.33
CA GLN A 194 -14.50 -5.19 0.73
C GLN A 194 -14.99 -6.09 -0.40
N ARG A 195 -16.20 -6.64 -0.32
CA ARG A 195 -16.77 -7.41 -1.44
C ARG A 195 -16.88 -6.62 -2.73
N LEU A 196 -17.08 -5.29 -2.68
CA LEU A 196 -17.21 -4.46 -3.88
C LEU A 196 -15.87 -4.32 -4.63
N VAL A 197 -14.76 -4.58 -3.94
CA VAL A 197 -13.41 -4.60 -4.52
C VAL A 197 -13.09 -5.98 -5.10
N TYR A 198 -13.35 -7.04 -4.34
CA TYR A 198 -12.90 -8.39 -4.67
C TYR A 198 -13.89 -9.21 -5.52
N TRP A 199 -15.20 -8.94 -5.45
CA TRP A 199 -16.18 -9.66 -6.26
C TRP A 199 -15.98 -9.44 -7.77
N PRO A 200 -15.73 -8.21 -8.26
CA PRO A 200 -15.49 -7.98 -9.69
C PRO A 200 -14.22 -8.66 -10.23
N MET A 201 -13.23 -8.98 -9.37
CA MET A 201 -12.00 -9.66 -9.79
C MET A 201 -12.26 -11.02 -10.46
N LEU A 202 -13.34 -11.69 -10.08
CA LEU A 202 -13.78 -12.93 -10.74
C LEU A 202 -14.15 -12.70 -12.20
N LYS A 203 -14.80 -11.56 -12.50
CA LYS A 203 -15.25 -11.23 -13.86
C LYS A 203 -14.10 -10.70 -14.73
N SER A 204 -13.16 -9.98 -14.13
CA SER A 204 -12.00 -9.42 -14.83
C SER A 204 -10.83 -10.38 -14.98
N GLY A 205 -10.93 -11.61 -14.44
CA GLY A 205 -9.88 -12.62 -14.54
C GLY A 205 -8.70 -12.41 -13.59
N ASP A 206 -8.86 -11.58 -12.55
CA ASP A 206 -7.80 -11.19 -11.61
C ASP A 206 -7.72 -12.16 -10.41
N PHE A 207 -7.88 -13.47 -10.65
CA PHE A 207 -7.95 -14.51 -9.62
C PHE A 207 -6.68 -14.60 -8.77
N ASP A 208 -5.53 -14.34 -9.37
CA ASP A 208 -4.22 -14.33 -8.72
C ASP A 208 -4.05 -13.20 -7.69
N MET A 209 -4.90 -12.16 -7.74
CA MET A 209 -4.90 -11.06 -6.77
C MET A 209 -5.85 -11.30 -5.59
N MET A 210 -6.73 -12.30 -5.67
CA MET A 210 -7.70 -12.63 -4.62
C MET A 210 -7.12 -13.27 -3.34
N PRO A 211 -5.97 -13.97 -3.33
CA PRO A 211 -5.44 -14.60 -2.12
C PRO A 211 -5.34 -13.66 -0.91
N SER A 212 -4.99 -12.38 -1.12
CA SER A 212 -4.92 -11.38 -0.05
C SER A 212 -6.23 -11.28 0.78
N GLN A 213 -7.39 -11.42 0.12
CA GLN A 213 -8.71 -11.39 0.77
C GLN A 213 -9.00 -12.68 1.55
N PHE A 214 -8.64 -13.84 1.00
CA PHE A 214 -8.87 -15.13 1.65
C PHE A 214 -7.92 -15.33 2.82
N ASP A 215 -6.64 -15.00 2.66
CA ASP A 215 -5.65 -15.06 3.73
C ASP A 215 -5.94 -14.12 4.88
N PHE A 216 -6.59 -12.99 4.62
CA PHE A 216 -7.10 -12.12 5.68
C PHE A 216 -8.07 -12.87 6.61
N TYR A 217 -9.08 -13.55 6.06
CA TYR A 217 -10.02 -14.33 6.86
C TYR A 217 -9.37 -15.56 7.48
N ARG A 218 -8.53 -16.28 6.74
CA ARG A 218 -7.81 -17.46 7.23
C ARG A 218 -6.94 -17.13 8.45
N ARG A 219 -6.19 -16.02 8.41
CA ARG A 219 -5.37 -15.56 9.55
C ARG A 219 -6.22 -15.14 10.75
N ALA A 220 -7.41 -14.60 10.51
CA ALA A 220 -8.32 -14.15 11.56
C ALA A 220 -9.19 -15.28 12.15
N LEU A 221 -9.28 -16.44 11.49
CA LEU A 221 -10.11 -17.57 11.90
C LEU A 221 -9.87 -18.02 13.36
N PRO A 222 -8.61 -18.16 13.84
CA PRO A 222 -8.37 -18.52 15.25
C PRO A 222 -9.01 -17.53 16.23
N ASN A 223 -9.03 -16.23 15.91
CA ASN A 223 -9.67 -15.23 16.77
C ASN A 223 -11.19 -15.39 16.77
N ALA A 224 -11.79 -15.71 15.63
CA ALA A 224 -13.22 -15.95 15.53
C ALA A 224 -13.63 -17.17 16.36
N THR A 225 -12.85 -18.26 16.31
CA THR A 225 -13.12 -19.48 17.08
C THR A 225 -12.91 -19.34 18.59
N LEU A 226 -12.18 -18.34 19.05
CA LEU A 226 -12.00 -18.06 20.49
C LEU A 226 -13.16 -17.25 21.09
N ARG A 227 -14.03 -16.69 20.25
CA ARG A 227 -15.18 -15.87 20.68
C ARG A 227 -16.45 -16.68 20.91
N VAL A 228 -16.50 -17.90 20.39
CA VAL A 228 -17.57 -18.90 20.58
C VAL A 228 -17.15 -19.86 21.67
#